data_AF-A0A7S1BGV2-F1
#
_entry.id   AF-A0A7S1BGV2-F1
#
_cell.length_a   1.000
_cell.length_b   1.000
_cell.length_c   1.000
_cell.angle_alpha   90.00
_cell.angle_beta   90.00
_cell.angle_gamma   90.00
#
_symmetry.space_group_name_H-M   'P 1'
#
loop_
_entity.id
_entity.type
_entity.pdbx_description
1 polymer ?
#
loop_
_entity_poly.entity_id
_entity_poly.type
_entity_poly.pdbx_seq_one_letter_code
_entity_poly.pdbx_strand_id
1 'polypeptide(L)'
;MVYNPSGDKTKWLDEVTMVNPKITTFSEGKDVETEGCLSFPGMDGKVQRSKWIKVEAVNLKGKKIKKKFVGWEARIFQHEYDHLDGKVYTDRLDDDGKSEVQGRLDELVEEFGEGGVL
;
A
#
# COMPACT_ATOMS: atom_id res chain seq x y z
N MET A 1 -9.10 0.60 -6.39
CA MET A 1 -7.75 1.15 -6.14
C MET A 1 -7.42 2.18 -7.21
N VAL A 2 -6.90 3.33 -6.79
CA VAL A 2 -6.38 4.40 -7.65
C VAL A 2 -5.04 4.87 -7.11
N TYR A 3 -4.07 5.16 -7.98
CA TYR A 3 -2.82 5.81 -7.59
C TYR A 3 -2.15 6.48 -8.79
N ASN A 4 -1.29 7.46 -8.53
CA ASN A 4 -0.40 8.05 -9.52
C ASN A 4 1.05 7.72 -9.13
N PRO A 5 1.79 6.90 -9.92
CA PRO A 5 3.15 6.49 -9.57
C PRO A 5 4.14 7.64 -9.39
N SER A 6 3.87 8.79 -10.04
CA SER A 6 4.75 9.96 -9.99
C SER A 6 4.44 10.91 -8.82
N GLY A 7 3.23 10.83 -8.25
CA GLY A 7 2.74 11.80 -7.27
C GLY A 7 2.55 13.24 -7.80
N ASP A 8 2.85 13.48 -9.08
CA ASP A 8 2.73 14.80 -9.70
C ASP A 8 1.29 15.04 -10.16
N LYS A 9 0.60 15.96 -9.48
CA LYS A 9 -0.79 16.34 -9.79
C LYS A 9 -0.99 16.87 -11.21
N THR A 10 0.07 17.32 -11.89
CA THR A 10 0.00 17.78 -13.28
C THR A 10 0.01 16.63 -14.28
N LYS A 11 0.47 15.44 -13.87
CA LYS A 11 0.54 14.22 -14.68
C LYS A 11 -0.66 13.29 -14.45
N TRP A 12 -1.86 13.84 -14.58
CA TRP A 12 -3.12 13.09 -14.39
C TRP A 12 -3.29 11.93 -15.39
N LEU A 13 -2.66 11.99 -16.56
CA LEU A 13 -2.67 10.87 -17.53
C LEU A 13 -1.94 9.62 -17.05
N ASP A 14 -1.08 9.75 -16.03
CA ASP A 14 -0.34 8.63 -15.43
C ASP A 14 -1.14 7.92 -14.33
N GLU A 15 -2.39 8.36 -14.06
CA GLU A 15 -3.26 7.73 -13.09
C GLU A 15 -3.60 6.28 -13.48
N VAL A 16 -3.40 5.38 -12.52
CA VAL A 16 -3.75 3.97 -12.63
C VAL A 16 -5.02 3.74 -11.85
N THR A 17 -6.05 3.21 -12.52
CA THR A 17 -7.30 2.79 -11.89
C THR A 17 -7.52 1.29 -12.09
N MET A 18 -7.72 0.57 -10.98
CA MET A 18 -8.01 -0.86 -10.97
C MET A 18 -9.19 -1.18 -10.04
N VAL A 19 -10.21 -1.81 -10.62
CA VAL A 19 -11.40 -2.30 -9.91
C VAL A 19 -11.22 -3.81 -9.64
N ASN A 20 -11.55 -4.23 -8.42
CA ASN A 20 -11.40 -5.61 -7.94
C ASN A 20 -10.04 -6.24 -8.31
N PRO A 21 -8.92 -5.57 -7.98
CA PRO A 21 -7.60 -6.11 -8.25
C PRO A 21 -7.35 -7.40 -7.47
N LYS A 22 -6.55 -8.29 -8.05
CA LYS A 22 -6.04 -9.49 -7.40
C LYS A 22 -4.58 -9.69 -7.80
N ILE A 23 -3.69 -9.78 -6.81
CA ILE A 23 -2.30 -10.20 -7.07
C ILE A 23 -2.30 -11.71 -7.33
N THR A 24 -1.83 -12.12 -8.51
CA THR A 24 -1.78 -13.53 -8.93
C THR A 24 -0.40 -14.14 -8.77
N THR A 25 0.64 -13.32 -8.64
CA THR A 25 2.01 -13.80 -8.44
C THR A 25 2.84 -12.74 -7.74
N PHE A 26 3.66 -13.17 -6.79
CA PHE A 26 4.68 -12.38 -6.13
C PHE A 26 6.06 -12.86 -6.56
N SER A 27 7.02 -11.95 -6.64
CA SER A 27 8.42 -12.33 -6.84
C SER A 27 9.02 -12.99 -5.60
N GLU A 28 9.93 -13.94 -5.81
CA GLU A 28 10.76 -14.51 -4.74
C GLU A 28 11.71 -13.45 -4.15
N GLY A 29 12.32 -12.63 -5.01
CA GLY A 29 13.16 -11.52 -4.58
C GLY A 29 12.34 -10.44 -3.87
N LYS A 30 12.82 -10.00 -2.72
CA LYS A 30 12.22 -8.93 -1.91
C LYS A 30 13.17 -7.75 -1.75
N ASP A 31 12.62 -6.58 -1.49
CA ASP A 31 13.35 -5.38 -1.08
C ASP A 31 12.74 -4.80 0.21
N VAL A 32 13.55 -4.10 0.97
CA VAL A 32 13.15 -3.36 2.18
C VAL A 32 13.32 -1.89 1.86
N GLU A 33 12.25 -1.13 2.01
CA GLU A 33 12.26 0.33 1.86
C GLU A 33 11.35 0.97 2.89
N THR A 34 11.60 2.24 3.18
CA THR A 34 10.73 3.04 4.05
C THR A 34 9.40 3.35 3.35
N GLU A 35 8.30 2.99 3.99
CA GLU A 35 6.94 3.34 3.59
C GLU A 35 6.32 4.29 4.63
N GLY A 36 5.54 5.26 4.15
CA GLY A 36 4.60 6.02 4.96
C GLY A 36 3.19 5.82 4.41
N CYS A 37 2.19 6.29 5.15
CA CYS A 37 0.79 6.17 4.74
C CYS A 37 0.03 7.45 5.10
N LEU A 38 -0.84 7.92 4.20
CA LEU A 38 -1.65 9.13 4.46
C LEU A 38 -2.60 8.96 5.65
N SER A 39 -2.99 7.72 5.97
CA SER A 39 -3.78 7.40 7.16
C SER A 39 -2.99 7.49 8.47
N PHE A 40 -1.66 7.55 8.41
CA PHE A 40 -0.74 7.59 9.54
C PHE A 40 0.19 8.81 9.42
N PRO A 41 -0.35 10.02 9.64
CA PRO A 41 0.35 11.26 9.33
C PRO A 41 1.61 11.45 10.19
N GLY A 42 2.73 11.67 9.51
CA GLY A 42 4.04 11.89 10.14
C GLY A 42 4.74 10.60 10.59
N MET A 43 4.24 9.43 10.18
CA MET A 43 4.85 8.14 10.49
C MET A 43 5.40 7.48 9.23
N ASP A 44 6.52 6.80 9.38
CA ASP A 44 7.10 5.94 8.37
C ASP A 44 7.80 4.74 9.02
N GLY A 45 8.14 3.73 8.23
CA GLY A 45 8.86 2.55 8.72
C GLY A 45 9.31 1.63 7.59
N LYS A 46 10.32 0.80 7.86
CA LYS A 46 10.91 -0.10 6.86
C LYS A 46 10.02 -1.32 6.64
N VAL A 47 9.54 -1.48 5.41
CA VAL A 47 8.64 -2.58 5.03
C VAL A 47 9.27 -3.44 3.95
N GLN A 48 9.25 -4.76 4.15
CA GLN A 48 9.70 -5.73 3.16
C GLN A 48 8.58 -6.05 2.15
N ARG A 49 8.84 -5.88 0.85
CA ARG A 49 7.88 -6.14 -0.25
C ARG A 49 8.52 -7.02 -1.34
N SER A 50 7.69 -7.62 -2.18
CA SER A 50 8.17 -8.29 -3.39
C SER A 50 8.61 -7.26 -4.43
N LYS A 51 9.78 -7.45 -5.05
CA LYS A 51 10.33 -6.56 -6.10
C LYS A 51 9.43 -6.43 -7.33
N TRP A 52 8.62 -7.44 -7.62
CA TRP A 52 7.61 -7.38 -8.67
C TRP A 52 6.38 -8.22 -8.34
N ILE A 53 5.25 -7.88 -8.95
CA ILE A 53 3.98 -8.61 -8.83
C ILE A 53 3.29 -8.74 -10.19
N LYS A 54 2.44 -9.76 -10.35
CA LYS A 54 1.46 -9.86 -11.45
C LYS A 54 0.06 -9.67 -10.89
N VAL A 55 -0.75 -8.88 -11.59
CA VAL A 55 -2.07 -8.46 -11.14
C VAL A 55 -3.10 -8.73 -12.23
N GLU A 56 -4.27 -9.21 -11.82
CA GLU A 56 -5.49 -9.22 -12.62
C GLU A 56 -6.49 -8.24 -12.02
N ALA A 57 -7.18 -7.47 -12.86
CA ALA A 57 -8.19 -6.50 -12.40
C ALA A 57 -9.22 -6.23 -13.51
N VAL A 58 -10.16 -5.34 -13.23
CA VAL A 58 -11.11 -4.78 -14.19
C VAL A 58 -10.86 -3.29 -14.33
N ASN A 59 -10.87 -2.76 -15.56
CA ASN A 59 -10.76 -1.32 -15.80
C ASN A 59 -12.13 -0.61 -15.68
N LEU A 60 -12.16 0.72 -15.75
CA LEU A 60 -13.39 1.51 -15.67
C LEU A 60 -14.43 1.20 -16.76
N LYS A 61 -14.03 0.54 -17.86
CA LYS A 61 -14.93 0.11 -18.95
C LYS A 61 -15.44 -1.33 -18.74
N GLY A 62 -15.21 -1.94 -17.59
CA GLY A 62 -15.61 -3.32 -17.32
C GLY A 62 -14.73 -4.39 -17.99
N LYS A 63 -13.63 -4.02 -18.64
CA LYS A 63 -12.74 -4.97 -19.33
C LYS A 63 -11.70 -5.54 -18.36
N LYS A 64 -11.52 -6.86 -18.40
CA LYS A 64 -10.44 -7.55 -17.67
C LYS A 64 -9.07 -7.13 -18.19
N ILE A 65 -8.16 -6.86 -17.27
CA ILE A 65 -6.77 -6.50 -17.54
C ILE A 65 -5.81 -7.38 -16.74
N LYS A 66 -4.64 -7.65 -17.30
CA LYS A 66 -3.51 -8.28 -16.60
C LYS A 66 -2.29 -7.39 -16.75
N LYS A 67 -1.63 -7.03 -15.64
CA LYS A 67 -0.44 -6.15 -15.64
C LYS A 67 0.64 -6.73 -14.74
N LYS A 68 1.90 -6.59 -15.14
CA LYS A 68 3.06 -6.84 -14.27
C LYS A 68 3.57 -5.49 -13.79
N PHE A 69 3.72 -5.35 -12.48
CA PHE A 69 4.33 -4.19 -11.85
C PHE A 69 5.72 -4.57 -11.32
N VAL A 70 6.65 -3.63 -11.37
CA VAL A 70 8.04 -3.83 -10.94
C VAL A 70 8.52 -2.62 -10.15
N GLY A 71 9.51 -2.82 -9.26
CA GLY A 71 10.16 -1.74 -8.52
C GLY A 71 9.17 -0.89 -7.72
N TRP A 72 9.31 0.43 -7.82
CA TRP A 72 8.50 1.39 -7.06
C TRP A 72 6.99 1.24 -7.30
N GLU A 73 6.55 1.02 -8.54
CA GLU A 73 5.13 0.84 -8.84
C GLU A 73 4.58 -0.44 -8.21
N ALA A 74 5.39 -1.52 -8.13
CA ALA A 74 4.99 -2.74 -7.43
C ALA A 74 4.85 -2.51 -5.93
N ARG A 75 5.68 -1.67 -5.33
CA ARG A 75 5.63 -1.32 -3.90
C ARG A 75 4.37 -0.52 -3.57
N ILE A 76 4.11 0.57 -4.30
CA ILE A 76 2.87 1.35 -4.16
C ILE A 76 1.66 0.42 -4.27
N PHE A 77 1.62 -0.42 -5.30
CA PHE A 77 0.49 -1.33 -5.49
C PHE A 77 0.30 -2.29 -4.31
N GLN A 78 1.38 -2.87 -3.78
CA GLN A 78 1.29 -3.78 -2.63
C GLN A 78 0.81 -3.06 -1.36
N HIS A 79 1.20 -1.81 -1.16
CA HIS A 79 0.71 -0.97 -0.05
C HIS A 79 -0.80 -0.73 -0.18
N GLU A 80 -1.24 -0.23 -1.33
CA GLU A 80 -2.66 0.06 -1.57
C GLU A 80 -3.52 -1.22 -1.60
N TYR A 81 -2.94 -2.34 -2.00
CA TYR A 81 -3.61 -3.63 -1.99
C TYR A 81 -3.86 -4.14 -0.56
N ASP A 82 -2.95 -3.89 0.38
CA ASP A 82 -3.16 -4.28 1.78
C ASP A 82 -4.39 -3.60 2.39
N HIS A 83 -4.63 -2.33 2.06
CA HIS A 83 -5.82 -1.61 2.52
C HIS A 83 -7.12 -2.29 2.08
N LEU A 84 -7.14 -2.94 0.91
CA LEU A 84 -8.30 -3.71 0.44
C LEU A 84 -8.52 -4.98 1.26
N ASP A 85 -7.46 -5.51 1.87
CA ASP A 85 -7.47 -6.68 2.76
C ASP A 85 -7.54 -6.29 4.25
N GLY A 86 -7.78 -5.01 4.57
CA GLY A 86 -7.85 -4.51 5.94
C GLY A 86 -6.52 -4.52 6.69
N LYS A 87 -5.39 -4.54 5.95
CA LYS A 87 -4.04 -4.48 6.50
C LYS A 87 -3.43 -3.12 6.23
N VAL A 88 -2.58 -2.68 7.13
CA VAL A 88 -1.82 -1.43 7.03
C VAL A 88 -0.32 -1.71 7.09
N TYR A 89 0.50 -0.74 6.71
CA TYR A 89 1.95 -0.95 6.62
C TYR A 89 2.59 -1.27 7.99
N THR A 90 2.02 -0.77 9.08
CA THR A 90 2.47 -1.05 10.46
C THR A 90 2.34 -2.53 10.83
N ASP A 91 1.40 -3.26 10.24
CA ASP A 91 1.26 -4.72 10.41
C ASP A 91 2.46 -5.50 9.84
N ARG A 92 3.21 -4.87 8.92
CA ARG A 92 4.34 -5.47 8.21
C ARG A 92 5.71 -5.04 8.73
N LEU A 93 5.75 -4.13 9.70
CA LEU A 93 7.00 -3.76 10.36
C LEU A 93 7.55 -4.96 11.13
N ASP A 94 8.88 -5.02 11.25
CA ASP A 94 9.54 -5.90 12.19
C ASP A 94 9.37 -5.38 13.63
N ASP A 95 9.85 -6.14 14.62
CA ASP A 95 9.64 -5.82 16.03
C ASP A 95 10.30 -4.49 16.43
N ASP A 96 11.45 -4.17 15.83
CA ASP A 96 12.13 -2.89 16.00
C ASP A 96 11.29 -1.74 15.41
N GLY A 97 10.86 -1.86 14.15
CA GLY A 97 10.02 -0.84 13.51
C GLY A 97 8.68 -0.63 14.20
N LYS A 98 8.06 -1.69 14.74
CA LYS A 98 6.85 -1.57 15.58
C LYS A 98 7.12 -0.75 16.83
N SER A 99 8.24 -1.04 17.50
CA SER A 99 8.63 -0.33 18.72
C SER A 99 8.88 1.16 18.45
N GLU A 100 9.48 1.49 17.30
CA GLU A 100 9.72 2.88 16.87
C GLU A 100 8.43 3.67 16.65
N VAL A 101 7.38 3.05 16.09
CA VAL A 101 6.12 3.75 15.76
C VAL A 101 5.07 3.69 16.88
N GLN A 102 5.27 2.85 17.90
CA GLN A 102 4.24 2.55 18.91
C GLN A 102 3.72 3.80 19.63
N GLY A 103 4.61 4.71 20.07
CA GLY A 103 4.17 5.91 20.78
C GLY A 103 3.24 6.80 19.95
N ARG A 104 3.51 6.92 18.64
CA ARG A 104 2.65 7.69 17.73
C ARG A 104 1.34 6.96 17.40
N LEU A 105 1.36 5.63 17.37
CA LEU A 105 0.13 4.83 17.26
C LEU A 105 -0.77 5.01 18.49
N ASP A 106 -0.19 5.00 19.69
CA ASP A 106 -0.94 5.20 20.93
C ASP A 106 -1.60 6.58 20.94
N GLU A 107 -0.89 7.63 20.52
CA GLU A 107 -1.45 8.98 20.34
C GLU A 107 -2.64 9.01 19.36
N LEU A 108 -2.55 8.29 18.22
CA LEU A 108 -3.65 8.20 17.27
C LEU A 108 -4.86 7.45 17.86
N VAL A 109 -4.63 6.39 18.63
CA VAL A 109 -5.71 5.65 19.31
C VAL A 109 -6.37 6.52 20.38
N GLU A 110 -5.61 7.32 21.11
CA GLU A 110 -6.16 8.28 22.08
C GLU A 110 -6.98 9.39 21.39
N GLU A 111 -6.53 9.89 20.23
CA GLU A 111 -7.21 10.94 19.48
C GLU A 111 -8.55 10.47 18.87
N PHE A 112 -8.56 9.28 18.26
CA PHE A 112 -9.73 8.77 17.52
C PHE A 112 -10.55 7.73 18.30
N GLY A 113 -10.08 7.31 19.48
CA GLY A 113 -10.70 6.31 20.35
C GLY A 113 -10.45 4.86 19.94
N GLU A 114 -10.82 3.90 20.81
CA GLU A 114 -10.96 2.50 20.40
C GLU A 114 -12.06 2.42 19.33
N GLY A 115 -11.66 2.08 18.10
CA GLY A 115 -12.43 2.33 16.88
C GLY A 115 -13.94 2.07 16.95
N GLY A 116 -14.68 2.95 16.28
CA GLY A 116 -16.12 2.85 16.08
C GLY A 116 -16.53 1.48 15.55
N VAL A 117 -17.23 0.74 16.41
CA VAL A 117 -18.12 -0.36 16.02
C VAL A 117 -19.11 0.22 15.02
N LEU A 118 -19.09 -0.25 13.77
CA LEU A 118 -20.29 -0.24 12.93
C LEU A 118 -21.26 -1.30 13.45
#